data_AF-A0A6J4IXV1-F1
#
_entry.id   AF-A0A6J4IXV1-F1
#
_cell.length_a   1.000
_cell.length_b   1.000
_cell.length_c   1.000
_cell.angle_alpha   90.00
_cell.angle_beta   90.00
_cell.angle_gamma   90.00
#
_symmetry.space_group_name_H-M   'P 1'
#
loop_
_entity.id
_entity.type
_entity.pdbx_description
1 polymer ?
#
loop_
_entity_poly.entity_id
_entity_poly.type
_entity_poly.pdbx_seq_one_letter_code
_entity_poly.pdbx_strand_id
1 'polypeptide(L)'
;MRRDTADIDDLLAAERFLAAEARIAGTFGRIEEAAAPLLRAMRATGRTTYVTDPERGAIWGHAFLRPPYAPDAAAEWFVAWGLRFPDGGAGWGGAHPPLPRGVHAVVALGAEGEPGPRRRSPPPGRLAEGWSVLEGGAVSLVAALPLAELPAGPDAMAEALAAWTLARLQDLKAALPDLAAG
;
A
#
# COMPACT_ATOMS: atom_id res chain seq x y z
N MET A 1 20.00 5.71 38.08
CA MET A 1 19.16 5.42 36.90
C MET A 1 17.72 5.75 37.29
N ARG A 2 17.18 6.91 36.89
CA ARG A 2 15.75 7.21 37.11
C ARG A 2 14.96 6.32 36.14
N ARG A 3 13.95 5.61 36.66
CA ARG A 3 12.90 5.02 35.82
C ARG A 3 11.96 6.16 35.50
N ASP A 4 11.95 6.60 34.25
CA ASP A 4 10.88 7.46 33.77
C ASP A 4 9.64 6.59 33.66
N THR A 5 8.62 6.92 34.46
CA THR A 5 7.34 6.22 34.48
C THR A 5 6.45 6.91 33.47
N ALA A 6 5.72 6.13 32.66
CA ALA A 6 4.72 6.67 31.74
C ALA A 6 3.76 7.61 32.48
N ASP A 7 3.54 8.79 31.94
CA ASP A 7 2.62 9.77 32.50
C ASP A 7 1.20 9.59 31.96
N ILE A 8 0.29 10.49 32.35
CA ILE A 8 -1.11 10.40 31.94
C ILE A 8 -1.29 10.61 30.43
N ASP A 9 -0.43 11.40 29.80
CA ASP A 9 -0.49 11.67 28.36
C ASP A 9 -0.01 10.43 27.59
N ASP A 10 1.03 9.75 28.10
CA ASP A 10 1.48 8.45 27.56
C ASP A 10 0.37 7.39 27.61
N LEU A 11 -0.37 7.31 28.73
CA LEU A 11 -1.47 6.36 28.90
C LEU A 11 -2.66 6.70 27.99
N LEU A 12 -3.01 7.99 27.85
CA LEU A 12 -4.07 8.43 26.94
C LEU A 12 -3.70 8.21 25.47
N ALA A 13 -2.44 8.39 25.10
CA ALA A 13 -1.93 8.06 23.77
C ALA A 13 -2.06 6.55 23.50
N ALA A 14 -1.71 5.70 24.47
CA ALA A 14 -1.86 4.25 24.36
C ALA A 14 -3.32 3.82 24.21
N GLU A 15 -4.24 4.40 24.98
CA GLU A 15 -5.68 4.12 24.86
C GLU A 15 -6.23 4.50 23.49
N ARG A 16 -5.86 5.69 22.99
CA ARG A 16 -6.24 6.15 21.64
C ARG A 16 -5.67 5.24 20.56
N PHE A 17 -4.44 4.77 20.73
CA PHE A 17 -3.81 3.82 19.83
C PHE A 17 -4.58 2.50 19.78
N LEU A 18 -4.87 1.88 20.94
CA LEU A 18 -5.61 0.61 21.00
C LEU A 18 -6.99 0.71 20.32
N ALA A 19 -7.72 1.80 20.59
CA ALA A 19 -9.00 2.05 19.93
C ALA A 19 -8.85 2.28 18.41
N ALA A 20 -7.75 2.89 17.97
CA ALA A 20 -7.44 3.10 16.56
C ALA A 20 -7.01 1.80 15.87
N GLU A 21 -6.23 0.95 16.53
CA GLU A 21 -5.74 -0.33 16.02
C GLU A 21 -6.89 -1.24 15.62
N ALA A 22 -7.92 -1.39 16.47
CA ALA A 22 -9.10 -2.18 16.13
C ALA A 22 -9.83 -1.66 14.87
N ARG A 23 -9.89 -0.33 14.70
CA ARG A 23 -10.49 0.29 13.50
C ARG A 23 -9.63 0.09 12.26
N ILE A 24 -8.30 0.18 12.40
CA ILE A 24 -7.35 -0.10 11.32
C ILE A 24 -7.51 -1.55 10.89
N ALA A 25 -7.46 -2.50 11.84
CA ALA A 25 -7.63 -3.92 11.55
C ALA A 25 -8.97 -4.21 10.85
N GLY A 26 -10.07 -3.63 11.33
CA GLY A 26 -11.38 -3.78 10.67
C GLY A 26 -11.41 -3.21 9.26
N THR A 27 -10.77 -2.05 9.04
CA THR A 27 -10.67 -1.42 7.71
C THR A 27 -9.86 -2.28 6.74
N PHE A 28 -8.68 -2.73 7.15
CA PHE A 28 -7.81 -3.57 6.32
C PHE A 28 -8.41 -4.96 6.08
N GLY A 29 -9.15 -5.51 7.04
CA GLY A 29 -9.92 -6.73 6.86
C GLY A 29 -10.94 -6.61 5.72
N ARG A 30 -11.70 -5.52 5.66
CA ARG A 30 -12.64 -5.26 4.54
C ARG A 30 -11.95 -5.10 3.20
N ILE A 31 -10.80 -4.42 3.17
CA ILE A 31 -9.99 -4.29 1.96
C ILE A 31 -9.52 -5.67 1.48
N GLU A 32 -9.01 -6.49 2.40
CA GLU A 32 -8.56 -7.84 2.07
C GLU A 32 -9.71 -8.72 1.56
N GLU A 33 -10.88 -8.69 2.21
CA GLU A 33 -12.08 -9.41 1.77
C GLU A 33 -12.49 -9.01 0.34
N ALA A 34 -12.52 -7.70 0.06
CA ALA A 34 -12.86 -7.18 -1.26
C ALA A 34 -11.81 -7.53 -2.33
N ALA A 35 -10.53 -7.47 -1.99
CA ALA A 35 -9.43 -7.74 -2.91
C ALA A 35 -9.15 -9.24 -3.11
N ALA A 36 -9.54 -10.10 -2.17
CA ALA A 36 -9.17 -11.52 -2.18
C ALA A 36 -9.52 -12.27 -3.48
N PRO A 37 -10.72 -12.12 -4.09
CA PRO A 37 -11.03 -12.77 -5.36
C PRO A 37 -10.07 -12.35 -6.49
N LEU A 38 -9.73 -11.06 -6.54
CA LEU A 38 -8.83 -10.52 -7.56
C LEU A 38 -7.39 -11.00 -7.34
N LEU A 39 -6.90 -10.95 -6.10
CA LEU A 39 -5.57 -11.43 -5.73
C LEU A 39 -5.42 -12.93 -6.04
N ARG A 40 -6.45 -13.74 -5.79
CA ARG A 40 -6.48 -15.16 -6.19
C ARG A 40 -6.41 -15.32 -7.70
N ALA A 41 -7.17 -14.51 -8.46
CA ALA A 41 -7.13 -14.53 -9.92
C ALA A 41 -5.76 -14.12 -10.49
N MET A 42 -4.99 -13.32 -9.75
CA MET A 42 -3.61 -12.94 -10.05
C MET A 42 -2.57 -13.91 -9.47
N ARG A 43 -3.02 -15.03 -8.85
CA ARG A 43 -2.18 -16.02 -8.18
C ARG A 43 -1.24 -15.42 -7.11
N ALA A 44 -1.67 -14.32 -6.49
CA ALA A 44 -0.85 -13.64 -5.50
C ALA A 44 -0.66 -14.49 -4.23
N THR A 45 0.53 -14.43 -3.65
CA THR A 45 0.97 -15.20 -2.48
C THR A 45 1.52 -14.29 -1.38
N GLY A 46 1.88 -14.86 -0.21
CA GLY A 46 2.48 -14.10 0.89
C GLY A 46 1.66 -12.89 1.32
N ARG A 47 0.34 -13.06 1.43
CA ARG A 47 -0.61 -12.00 1.74
C ARG A 47 -0.45 -11.59 3.21
N THR A 48 -0.34 -10.28 3.43
CA THR A 48 -0.37 -9.67 4.76
C THR A 48 -1.50 -8.67 4.83
N THR A 49 -2.35 -8.77 5.86
CA THR A 49 -3.50 -7.88 6.05
C THR A 49 -3.05 -6.43 6.24
N TYR A 50 -2.13 -6.18 7.18
CA TYR A 50 -1.37 -4.94 7.27
C TYR A 50 -0.11 -5.09 8.13
N VAL A 51 0.87 -4.23 7.89
CA VAL A 51 2.04 -3.98 8.74
C VAL A 51 2.28 -2.48 8.86
N THR A 52 2.92 -2.08 9.95
CA THR A 52 3.51 -0.75 10.07
C THR A 52 4.86 -0.73 9.36
N ASP A 53 5.09 0.26 8.50
CA ASP A 53 6.37 0.54 7.86
C ASP A 53 6.80 1.97 8.27
N PRO A 54 7.57 2.10 9.37
CA PRO A 54 8.03 3.38 9.85
C PRO A 54 9.00 4.07 8.88
N GLU A 55 9.81 3.32 8.12
CA GLU A 55 10.78 3.92 7.19
C GLU A 55 10.07 4.68 6.07
N ARG A 56 8.90 4.18 5.65
CA ARG A 56 8.06 4.82 4.65
C ARG A 56 6.93 5.66 5.23
N GLY A 57 6.77 5.70 6.56
CA GLY A 57 5.66 6.39 7.19
C GLY A 57 4.31 5.84 6.71
N ALA A 58 4.19 4.52 6.64
CA ALA A 58 3.01 3.86 6.07
C ALA A 58 2.47 2.75 6.98
N ILE A 59 1.18 2.47 6.82
CA ILE A 59 0.54 1.26 7.31
C ILE A 59 -0.05 0.59 6.07
N TRP A 60 0.38 -0.61 5.72
CA TRP A 60 -0.07 -1.24 4.48
C TRP A 60 -0.12 -2.77 4.55
N GLY A 61 -1.08 -3.34 3.83
CA GLY A 61 -1.09 -4.74 3.46
C GLY A 61 -0.33 -4.93 2.16
N HIS A 62 0.13 -6.15 1.90
CA HIS A 62 0.80 -6.48 0.65
C HIS A 62 0.53 -7.92 0.23
N ALA A 63 0.76 -8.19 -1.05
CA ALA A 63 0.76 -9.52 -1.63
C ALA A 63 1.81 -9.60 -2.75
N PHE A 64 2.52 -10.72 -2.82
CA PHE A 64 3.49 -10.98 -3.88
C PHE A 64 2.77 -11.52 -5.11
N LEU A 65 2.96 -10.88 -6.27
CA LEU A 65 2.44 -11.33 -7.56
C LEU A 65 3.28 -12.47 -8.16
N ARG A 66 4.58 -12.51 -7.83
CA ARG A 66 5.45 -13.67 -8.09
C ARG A 66 5.97 -14.20 -6.77
N PRO A 67 6.04 -15.52 -6.55
CA PRO A 67 6.40 -16.07 -5.27
C PRO A 67 7.78 -15.54 -4.81
N PRO A 68 7.93 -15.24 -3.51
CA PRO A 68 9.26 -15.05 -2.95
C PRO A 68 10.09 -16.34 -3.16
N TYR A 69 11.39 -16.20 -3.40
CA TYR A 69 12.35 -17.32 -3.64
C TYR A 69 12.27 -18.02 -5.02
N ALA A 70 11.77 -17.37 -6.07
CA ALA A 70 11.89 -17.90 -7.43
C ALA A 70 13.38 -18.06 -7.85
N PRO A 71 13.73 -19.09 -8.64
CA PRO A 71 15.13 -19.38 -9.01
C PRO A 71 15.79 -18.29 -9.88
N ASP A 72 15.01 -17.35 -10.42
CA ASP A 72 15.51 -16.11 -10.99
C ASP A 72 15.08 -14.94 -10.09
N ALA A 73 16.06 -14.32 -9.40
CA ALA A 73 15.91 -13.17 -8.51
C ALA A 73 15.56 -11.85 -9.25
N ALA A 74 15.27 -11.92 -10.55
CA ALA A 74 14.78 -10.79 -11.33
C ALA A 74 13.35 -10.39 -10.94
N ALA A 75 13.28 -9.62 -9.85
CA ALA A 75 12.17 -8.82 -9.34
C ALA A 75 10.98 -9.61 -8.76
N GLU A 76 10.98 -9.81 -7.45
CA GLU A 76 9.80 -10.22 -6.67
C GLU A 76 8.79 -9.08 -6.70
N TRP A 77 7.84 -9.14 -7.64
CA TRP A 77 6.80 -8.11 -7.75
C TRP A 77 5.79 -8.25 -6.64
N PHE A 78 5.45 -7.13 -6.00
CA PHE A 78 4.41 -7.06 -5.01
C PHE A 78 3.44 -5.92 -5.31
N VAL A 79 2.20 -6.12 -4.89
CA VAL A 79 1.21 -5.06 -4.74
C VAL A 79 1.03 -4.76 -3.26
N ALA A 80 0.92 -3.49 -2.92
CA ALA A 80 0.63 -3.05 -1.57
C ALA A 80 -0.56 -2.07 -1.58
N TRP A 81 -1.31 -2.05 -0.48
CA TRP A 81 -2.41 -1.12 -0.26
C TRP A 81 -2.37 -0.62 1.17
N GLY A 82 -2.67 0.64 1.41
CA GLY A 82 -2.64 1.15 2.78
C GLY A 82 -2.79 2.64 2.91
N LEU A 83 -2.28 3.18 4.03
CA LEU A 83 -2.31 4.58 4.42
C LEU A 83 -0.88 5.12 4.52
N ARG A 84 -0.64 6.29 3.95
CA ARG A 84 0.63 7.02 4.07
C ARG A 84 0.45 8.26 4.95
N PHE A 85 1.39 8.43 5.87
CA PHE A 85 1.55 9.59 6.75
C PHE A 85 2.77 10.38 6.27
N PRO A 86 2.58 11.51 5.55
CA PRO A 86 3.67 12.21 4.86
C PRO A 86 4.83 12.67 5.75
N ASP A 87 4.56 12.95 7.02
CA ASP A 87 5.57 13.36 8.00
C ASP A 87 6.35 12.18 8.60
N GLY A 88 5.89 10.94 8.35
CA GLY A 88 6.35 9.74 9.05
C GLY A 88 7.48 8.96 8.37
N GLY A 89 7.88 9.29 7.12
CA GLY A 89 8.93 8.52 6.43
C GLY A 89 9.29 8.97 5.02
N ALA A 90 10.23 8.27 4.40
CA ALA A 90 10.88 8.61 3.14
C ALA A 90 10.52 7.65 1.99
N GLY A 91 11.18 7.80 0.83
CA GLY A 91 11.00 6.88 -0.32
C GLY A 91 9.82 7.20 -1.24
N TRP A 92 9.17 8.35 -1.03
CA TRP A 92 8.05 8.85 -1.84
C TRP A 92 8.42 10.07 -2.71
N GLY A 93 9.65 10.56 -2.59
CA GLY A 93 10.16 11.71 -3.34
C GLY A 93 10.29 11.41 -4.83
N GLY A 94 10.13 12.44 -5.65
CA GLY A 94 10.24 12.31 -7.12
C GLY A 94 9.02 11.68 -7.79
N ALA A 95 7.93 11.42 -7.05
CA ALA A 95 6.68 10.96 -7.63
C ALA A 95 6.18 11.93 -8.72
N HIS A 96 5.85 11.39 -9.89
CA HIS A 96 5.28 12.17 -10.99
C HIS A 96 3.99 11.54 -11.53
N PRO A 97 2.83 12.22 -11.41
CA PRO A 97 2.61 13.50 -10.72
C PRO A 97 2.89 13.45 -9.20
N PRO A 98 3.04 14.61 -8.52
CA PRO A 98 3.31 14.64 -7.08
C PRO A 98 2.17 14.04 -6.25
N LEU A 99 2.53 13.33 -5.17
CA LEU A 99 1.56 12.78 -4.22
C LEU A 99 0.89 13.86 -3.35
N PRO A 100 -0.31 13.58 -2.80
CA PRO A 100 -0.95 14.48 -1.86
C PRO A 100 -0.07 14.82 -0.65
N ARG A 101 -0.22 16.05 -0.14
CA ARG A 101 0.53 16.56 1.01
C ARG A 101 -0.01 16.08 2.36
N GLY A 102 -1.31 15.77 2.46
CA GLY A 102 -1.95 15.26 3.68
C GLY A 102 -1.95 13.73 3.73
N VAL A 103 -2.51 13.15 4.80
CA VAL A 103 -2.69 11.69 4.92
C VAL A 103 -3.55 11.17 3.77
N HIS A 104 -3.10 10.12 3.09
CA HIS A 104 -3.79 9.54 1.94
C HIS A 104 -3.70 8.02 1.95
N ALA A 105 -4.71 7.39 1.34
CA ALA A 105 -4.63 6.01 0.95
C ALA A 105 -3.70 5.83 -0.26
N VAL A 106 -3.08 4.67 -0.35
CA VAL A 106 -2.19 4.29 -1.43
C VAL A 106 -2.51 2.89 -1.94
N VAL A 107 -2.36 2.69 -3.25
CA VAL A 107 -2.15 1.37 -3.86
C VAL A 107 -0.85 1.46 -4.65
N ALA A 108 0.07 0.55 -4.37
CA ALA A 108 1.42 0.60 -4.90
C ALA A 108 1.79 -0.71 -5.61
N LEU A 109 2.61 -0.58 -6.66
CA LEU A 109 3.31 -1.69 -7.28
C LEU A 109 4.80 -1.51 -7.05
N GLY A 110 5.43 -2.53 -6.50
CA GLY A 110 6.87 -2.55 -6.28
C GLY A 110 7.49 -3.88 -6.66
N ALA A 111 8.81 -3.93 -6.56
CA ALA A 111 9.57 -5.16 -6.66
C ALA A 111 10.79 -5.16 -5.74
N GLU A 112 11.03 -6.28 -5.05
CA GLU A 112 12.23 -6.50 -4.24
C GLU A 112 13.39 -7.07 -5.09
N GLY A 113 14.64 -6.78 -4.70
CA GLY A 113 15.86 -7.13 -5.44
C GLY A 113 16.52 -5.95 -6.16
N GLU A 114 17.79 -6.06 -6.57
CA GLU A 114 18.52 -4.95 -7.20
C GLU A 114 17.78 -4.37 -8.43
N PRO A 115 17.92 -3.05 -8.70
CA PRO A 115 17.37 -2.41 -9.88
C PRO A 115 18.14 -2.89 -11.14
N GLY A 116 17.81 -4.08 -11.62
CA GLY A 116 18.30 -4.54 -12.91
C GLY A 116 17.76 -3.65 -14.05
N PRO A 117 18.51 -3.49 -15.16
CA PRO A 117 18.16 -2.63 -16.31
C PRO A 117 16.88 -3.05 -17.08
N ARG A 118 16.11 -4.00 -16.56
CA ARG A 118 14.87 -4.56 -17.11
C ARG A 118 13.63 -4.27 -16.28
N ARG A 119 13.70 -3.44 -15.23
CA ARG A 119 12.50 -2.90 -14.56
C ARG A 119 11.80 -1.94 -15.52
N ARG A 120 11.13 -2.48 -16.52
CA ARG A 120 10.22 -1.72 -17.36
C ARG A 120 9.05 -1.36 -16.46
N SER A 121 9.07 -0.15 -15.89
CA SER A 121 7.84 0.51 -15.49
C SER A 121 6.84 0.31 -16.64
N PRO A 122 5.57 -0.05 -16.35
CA PRO A 122 4.59 -0.22 -17.41
C PRO A 122 4.62 1.02 -18.31
N PRO A 123 4.57 0.84 -19.64
CA PRO A 123 4.73 1.94 -20.56
C PRO A 123 3.71 3.04 -20.25
N PRO A 124 4.12 4.32 -20.30
CA PRO A 124 3.22 5.45 -20.13
C PRO A 124 1.97 5.28 -21.00
N GLY A 125 0.78 5.47 -20.41
CA GLY A 125 -0.51 5.39 -21.14
C GLY A 125 -1.28 4.07 -21.04
N ARG A 126 -0.76 3.04 -20.34
CA ARG A 126 -1.54 1.82 -20.04
C ARG A 126 -2.30 1.85 -18.71
N LEU A 127 -1.94 2.76 -17.81
CA LEU A 127 -2.62 2.92 -16.53
C LEU A 127 -3.71 3.98 -16.63
N ALA A 128 -4.77 3.79 -15.85
CA ALA A 128 -5.80 4.79 -15.68
C ALA A 128 -5.22 6.11 -15.12
N GLU A 129 -6.01 7.18 -15.14
CA GLU A 129 -5.63 8.42 -14.46
C GLU A 129 -5.47 8.22 -12.94
N GLY A 130 -4.55 8.98 -12.33
CA GLY A 130 -4.31 8.97 -10.89
C GLY A 130 -3.13 8.10 -10.43
N TRP A 131 -2.35 7.55 -11.36
CA TRP A 131 -1.09 6.86 -11.05
C TRP A 131 0.11 7.80 -11.15
N SER A 132 1.02 7.68 -10.18
CA SER A 132 2.30 8.36 -10.12
C SER A 132 3.43 7.36 -10.26
N VAL A 133 4.48 7.73 -11.00
CA VAL A 133 5.70 6.93 -11.14
C VAL A 133 6.70 7.38 -10.09
N LEU A 134 7.37 6.43 -9.43
CA LEU A 134 8.51 6.68 -8.55
C LEU A 134 9.77 6.05 -9.15
N GLU A 135 10.87 6.80 -9.12
CA GLU A 135 12.17 6.33 -9.58
C GLU A 135 13.09 6.00 -8.39
N GLY A 136 13.88 4.93 -8.51
CA GLY A 136 14.95 4.62 -7.55
C GLY A 136 14.53 3.93 -6.25
N GLY A 137 13.26 3.54 -6.10
CA GLY A 137 12.75 2.82 -4.93
C GLY A 137 12.27 1.39 -5.22
N ALA A 138 11.95 0.65 -4.16
CA ALA A 138 11.26 -0.65 -4.26
C ALA A 138 9.86 -0.49 -4.86
N VAL A 139 9.17 0.62 -4.55
CA VAL A 139 7.91 1.02 -5.18
C VAL A 139 8.23 1.78 -6.47
N SER A 140 7.58 1.39 -7.56
CA SER A 140 7.74 2.00 -8.88
C SER A 140 6.50 2.77 -9.34
N LEU A 141 5.33 2.40 -8.82
CA LEU A 141 4.05 3.04 -9.14
C LEU A 141 3.22 3.17 -7.89
N VAL A 142 2.48 4.26 -7.79
CA VAL A 142 1.51 4.47 -6.71
C VAL A 142 0.29 5.23 -7.23
N ALA A 143 -0.90 4.76 -6.88
CA ALA A 143 -2.12 5.55 -6.90
C ALA A 143 -2.38 6.08 -5.50
N ALA A 144 -2.81 7.33 -5.39
CA ALA A 144 -3.07 7.97 -4.11
C ALA A 144 -4.48 8.57 -4.06
N LEU A 145 -5.13 8.47 -2.89
CA LEU A 145 -6.43 9.09 -2.61
C LEU A 145 -6.37 9.82 -1.25
N PRO A 146 -6.49 11.16 -1.23
CA PRO A 146 -6.56 11.91 0.02
C PRO A 146 -7.67 11.38 0.93
N LEU A 147 -7.35 11.09 2.21
CA LEU A 147 -8.37 10.56 3.13
C LEU A 147 -9.50 11.56 3.39
N ALA A 148 -9.23 12.86 3.21
CA ALA A 148 -10.24 13.91 3.33
C ALA A 148 -11.33 13.85 2.24
N GLU A 149 -11.12 13.08 1.17
CA GLU A 149 -12.10 12.88 0.09
C GLU A 149 -13.02 11.67 0.35
N LEU A 150 -12.73 10.86 1.37
CA LEU A 150 -13.55 9.71 1.74
C LEU A 150 -14.78 10.13 2.56
N PRO A 151 -15.87 9.35 2.49
CA PRO A 151 -17.05 9.62 3.31
C PRO A 151 -16.71 9.55 4.81
N ALA A 152 -17.36 10.44 5.58
CA ALA A 152 -17.26 10.43 7.03
C ALA A 152 -17.92 9.17 7.63
N GLY A 153 -17.38 8.72 8.75
CA GLY A 153 -17.86 7.53 9.46
C GLY A 153 -17.02 6.29 9.16
N PRO A 154 -16.71 5.47 10.18
CA PRO A 154 -15.72 4.39 10.05
C PRO A 154 -16.11 3.34 9.02
N ASP A 155 -17.39 2.95 8.98
CA ASP A 155 -17.87 1.90 8.07
C ASP A 155 -17.92 2.37 6.62
N ALA A 156 -18.48 3.55 6.37
CA ALA A 156 -18.57 4.13 5.04
C ALA A 156 -17.17 4.42 4.47
N MET A 157 -16.25 4.92 5.30
CA MET A 157 -14.86 5.14 4.91
C MET A 157 -14.19 3.82 4.53
N ALA A 158 -14.37 2.76 5.34
CA ALA A 158 -13.77 1.45 5.06
C ALA A 158 -14.32 0.81 3.78
N GLU A 159 -15.62 0.93 3.52
CA GLU A 159 -16.24 0.45 2.28
C GLU A 159 -15.74 1.21 1.05
N ALA A 160 -15.71 2.54 1.12
CA ALA A 160 -15.20 3.38 0.03
C ALA A 160 -13.72 3.10 -0.26
N LEU A 161 -12.91 2.91 0.80
CA LEU A 161 -11.50 2.58 0.67
C LEU A 161 -11.27 1.18 0.08
N ALA A 162 -12.08 0.19 0.46
CA ALA A 162 -12.03 -1.15 -0.12
C ALA A 162 -12.42 -1.14 -1.61
N ALA A 163 -13.48 -0.42 -1.98
CA ALA A 163 -13.92 -0.27 -3.36
C ALA A 163 -12.85 0.44 -4.22
N TRP A 164 -12.28 1.54 -3.71
CA TRP A 164 -11.21 2.26 -4.39
C TRP A 164 -9.96 1.39 -4.57
N THR A 165 -9.55 0.68 -3.51
CA THR A 165 -8.39 -0.22 -3.57
C THR A 165 -8.59 -1.30 -4.63
N LEU A 166 -9.77 -1.93 -4.64
CA LEU A 166 -10.11 -2.95 -5.63
C LEU A 166 -10.03 -2.40 -7.05
N ALA A 167 -10.55 -1.20 -7.31
CA ALA A 167 -10.49 -0.57 -8.62
C ALA A 167 -9.04 -0.33 -9.09
N ARG A 168 -8.16 0.16 -8.20
CA ARG A 168 -6.73 0.34 -8.53
C ARG A 168 -6.01 -0.98 -8.76
N LEU A 169 -6.32 -2.02 -8.01
CA LEU A 169 -5.77 -3.36 -8.26
C LEU A 169 -6.25 -3.92 -9.62
N GLN A 170 -7.49 -3.62 -10.04
CA GLN A 170 -7.99 -3.99 -11.37
C GLN A 170 -7.21 -3.27 -12.48
N ASP A 171 -6.90 -1.97 -12.30
CA ASP A 171 -6.06 -1.23 -13.25
C ASP A 171 -4.69 -1.88 -13.41
N LEU A 172 -4.06 -2.29 -12.30
CA LEU A 172 -2.77 -3.00 -12.33
C LEU A 172 -2.87 -4.32 -13.08
N LYS A 173 -3.90 -5.13 -12.80
CA LYS A 173 -4.12 -6.40 -13.51
C LYS A 173 -4.28 -6.18 -15.01
N ALA A 174 -5.02 -5.15 -15.42
CA ALA A 174 -5.24 -4.82 -16.83
C ALA A 174 -3.96 -4.33 -17.53
N ALA A 175 -3.16 -3.51 -16.84
CA ALA A 175 -1.91 -2.98 -17.38
C ALA A 175 -0.78 -4.02 -17.44
N LEU A 176 -0.84 -5.05 -16.58
CA LEU A 176 0.23 -6.03 -16.36
C LEU A 176 -0.24 -7.49 -16.49
N PRO A 177 -0.80 -7.90 -17.65
CA PRO A 177 -1.37 -9.24 -17.81
C PRO A 177 -0.33 -10.35 -17.62
N ASP A 178 0.93 -10.11 -18.01
CA ASP A 178 2.01 -11.10 -17.98
C ASP A 178 2.68 -11.24 -16.59
N LEU A 179 2.50 -10.26 -15.70
CA LEU A 179 3.02 -10.34 -14.32
C LEU A 179 2.10 -11.16 -13.41
N ALA A 180 0.80 -11.23 -13.73
CA ALA A 180 -0.20 -12.01 -13.01
C ALA A 180 -0.37 -13.46 -13.53
N ALA A 181 0.30 -13.80 -14.63
CA ALA A 181 0.17 -15.09 -15.33
C ALA A 181 1.41 -16.00 -15.21
N GLY A 182 2.47 -15.53 -14.53
CA GLY A 182 3.74 -16.24 -14.34
C GLY A 182 3.70 -17.26 -13.22
#